data_AF-A0A8T7H0F5-F1
#
_entry.id   AF-A0A8T7H0F5-F1
#
_cell.length_a   1.000
_cell.length_b   1.000
_cell.length_c   1.000
_cell.angle_alpha   90.00
_cell.angle_beta   90.00
_cell.angle_gamma   90.00
#
_symmetry.space_group_name_H-M   'P 1'
#
loop_
_entity.id
_entity.type
_entity.pdbx_description
1 polymer ?
#
loop_
_entity_poly.entity_id
_entity_poly.type
_entity_poly.pdbx_seq_one_letter_code
_entity_poly.pdbx_strand_id
1 'polypeptide(L)'
;YQEGKEPLTSDENFFLQLLKSYFPEGVKIEDIKGLVRKTFQPIIEYVNTWIKNKFEKDYIDFTGWKLFMIFVGLLMLGMFAQPFLLIGGALLAMVSPLLAAITVLVVMYLPYAAILGVIVLMLLIWKDGARILGRWSKEGRLLQLRWQAFERYLKEQTLTPDKKIDDVILWDKLLVYGTALGVADKIIKQTWDSHLPQVAEEVVK
;
A
#
# COMPACT_ATOMS: atom_id res chain seq x y z
N TYR A 1 -8.29 31.98 -20.01
CA TYR A 1 -8.79 31.48 -18.70
C TYR A 1 -7.63 31.40 -17.72
N GLN A 2 -7.44 32.47 -16.94
CA GLN A 2 -6.45 32.61 -15.88
C GLN A 2 -7.22 33.10 -14.64
N GLU A 3 -7.74 32.16 -13.85
CA GLU A 3 -8.37 32.43 -12.55
C GLU A 3 -7.83 31.41 -11.54
N GLY A 4 -7.30 31.90 -10.43
CA GLY A 4 -7.26 31.18 -9.14
C GLY A 4 -6.36 29.94 -9.01
N LYS A 5 -5.15 29.90 -9.57
CA LYS A 5 -4.24 28.77 -9.31
C LYS A 5 -3.52 28.98 -7.97
N GLU A 6 -3.91 28.20 -6.95
CA GLU A 6 -3.09 27.97 -5.76
C GLU A 6 -1.65 27.64 -6.18
N PRO A 7 -0.63 28.06 -5.40
CA PRO A 7 0.75 27.76 -5.72
C PRO A 7 0.93 26.24 -5.82
N LEU A 8 1.52 25.79 -6.93
CA LEU A 8 1.80 24.38 -7.20
C LEU A 8 2.47 23.75 -5.99
N THR A 9 1.92 22.63 -5.54
CA THR A 9 2.49 21.86 -4.44
C THR A 9 3.90 21.39 -4.79
N SER A 10 4.71 21.11 -3.76
CA SER A 10 6.07 20.57 -3.97
C SER A 10 6.08 19.34 -4.87
N ASP A 11 5.06 18.51 -4.76
CA ASP A 11 4.90 17.27 -5.51
C ASP A 11 4.59 17.58 -6.99
N GLU A 12 3.65 18.49 -7.26
CA GLU A 12 3.30 18.93 -8.62
C GLU A 12 4.47 19.62 -9.34
N ASN A 13 5.24 20.44 -8.63
CA ASN A 13 6.44 21.07 -9.20
C ASN A 13 7.50 20.04 -9.60
N PHE A 14 7.69 18.99 -8.81
CA PHE A 14 8.60 17.89 -9.15
C PHE A 14 8.18 17.20 -10.46
N PHE A 15 6.90 16.81 -10.58
CA PHE A 15 6.40 16.17 -11.79
C PHE A 15 6.48 17.08 -13.02
N LEU A 16 6.17 18.36 -12.87
CA LEU A 16 6.24 19.32 -13.98
C LEU A 16 7.68 19.55 -14.45
N GLN A 17 8.65 19.65 -13.54
CA GLN A 17 10.07 19.76 -13.89
C GLN A 17 10.55 18.50 -14.60
N LEU A 18 10.10 17.33 -14.13
CA LEU A 18 10.46 16.05 -14.73
C LEU A 18 9.87 15.89 -16.13
N LEU A 19 8.59 16.21 -16.33
CA LEU A 19 7.97 16.12 -17.66
C LEU A 19 8.66 17.06 -18.66
N LYS A 20 8.98 18.28 -18.25
CA LYS A 20 9.70 19.24 -19.10
C LYS A 20 11.11 18.80 -19.48
N SER A 21 11.80 18.03 -18.64
CA SER A 21 13.17 17.60 -18.92
C SER A 21 13.26 16.45 -19.93
N TYR A 22 12.18 15.66 -20.11
CA TYR A 22 12.19 14.47 -20.97
C TYR A 22 11.35 14.58 -22.24
N PHE A 23 10.41 15.52 -22.34
CA PHE A 23 9.56 15.70 -23.54
C PHE A 23 9.78 17.05 -24.27
N PRO A 24 11.00 17.36 -24.75
CA PRO A 24 11.26 18.59 -25.51
C PRO A 24 10.88 18.54 -27.01
N GLU A 25 10.07 17.56 -27.46
CA GLU A 25 9.60 17.25 -28.84
C GLU A 25 10.30 16.07 -29.56
N GLY A 26 9.47 15.25 -30.23
CA GLY A 26 9.83 14.28 -31.28
C GLY A 26 10.70 13.07 -30.91
N VAL A 27 10.08 11.94 -30.51
CA VAL A 27 10.80 10.68 -30.17
C VAL A 27 10.45 9.55 -31.16
N LYS A 28 11.48 8.85 -31.68
CA LYS A 28 11.34 7.67 -32.56
C LYS A 28 10.94 6.41 -31.78
N ILE A 29 10.11 5.56 -32.38
CA ILE A 29 9.41 4.42 -31.72
C ILE A 29 10.36 3.32 -31.20
N GLU A 30 11.51 3.14 -31.83
CA GLU A 30 12.46 2.06 -31.53
C GLU A 30 13.28 2.31 -30.25
N ASP A 31 13.47 3.57 -29.86
CA ASP A 31 14.19 3.97 -28.64
C ASP A 31 13.30 4.04 -27.39
N ILE A 32 11.97 3.92 -27.56
CA ILE A 32 10.97 4.17 -26.52
C ILE A 32 11.14 3.25 -25.31
N LYS A 33 11.49 1.96 -25.47
CA LYS A 33 11.62 1.05 -24.30
C LYS A 33 12.74 1.47 -23.35
N GLY A 34 13.88 1.88 -23.89
CA GLY A 34 15.02 2.35 -23.10
C GLY A 34 14.77 3.71 -22.46
N LEU A 35 14.13 4.61 -23.22
CA LEU A 35 13.70 5.93 -22.75
C LEU A 35 12.68 5.80 -21.63
N VAL A 36 11.59 5.05 -21.82
CA VAL A 36 10.54 4.83 -20.82
C VAL A 36 11.13 4.31 -19.52
N ARG A 37 12.00 3.30 -19.57
CA ARG A 37 12.60 2.80 -18.32
C ARG A 37 13.38 3.88 -17.58
N LYS A 38 14.22 4.66 -18.28
CA LYS A 38 15.03 5.74 -17.69
C LYS A 38 14.20 6.94 -17.23
N THR A 39 13.21 7.34 -18.01
CA THR A 39 12.30 8.47 -17.72
C THR A 39 11.41 8.17 -16.52
N PHE A 40 10.93 6.94 -16.38
CA PHE A 40 10.07 6.55 -15.27
C PHE A 40 10.82 6.10 -14.01
N GLN A 41 12.13 5.79 -14.07
CA GLN A 41 12.91 5.43 -12.87
C GLN A 41 12.80 6.50 -11.76
N PRO A 42 13.05 7.81 -12.01
CA PRO A 42 12.92 8.84 -10.99
C PRO A 42 11.49 8.96 -10.42
N ILE A 43 10.47 8.73 -11.26
CA ILE A 43 9.07 8.72 -10.83
C ILE A 43 8.84 7.56 -9.87
N ILE A 44 9.27 6.36 -10.27
CA ILE A 44 9.10 5.14 -9.47
C ILE A 44 9.81 5.31 -8.13
N GLU A 45 11.03 5.85 -8.13
CA GLU A 45 11.80 6.07 -6.91
C GLU A 45 11.17 7.14 -5.99
N TYR A 46 10.72 8.25 -6.56
CA TYR A 46 9.98 9.28 -5.83
C TYR A 46 8.68 8.72 -5.24
N VAL A 47 7.88 8.01 -6.03
CA VAL A 47 6.63 7.39 -5.59
C VAL A 47 6.88 6.36 -4.49
N ASN A 48 7.88 5.49 -4.64
CA ASN A 48 8.24 4.52 -3.61
C ASN A 48 8.66 5.21 -2.30
N THR A 49 9.42 6.30 -2.41
CA THR A 49 9.85 7.09 -1.25
C THR A 49 8.66 7.78 -0.58
N TRP A 50 7.75 8.34 -1.36
CA TRP A 50 6.51 8.95 -0.89
C TRP A 50 5.60 7.92 -0.22
N ILE A 51 5.47 6.72 -0.81
CA ILE A 51 4.70 5.61 -0.23
C ILE A 51 5.24 5.31 1.16
N LYS A 52 6.55 5.07 1.27
CA LYS A 52 7.19 4.69 2.53
C LYS A 52 7.14 5.79 3.60
N ASN A 53 7.39 7.04 3.21
CA ASN A 53 7.60 8.11 4.18
C ASN A 53 6.32 8.85 4.58
N LYS A 54 5.35 8.91 3.67
CA LYS A 54 4.11 9.68 3.86
C LYS A 54 2.89 8.76 3.84
N PHE A 55 2.75 7.93 2.81
CA PHE A 55 1.54 7.11 2.67
C PHE A 55 1.39 6.09 3.81
N GLU A 56 2.43 5.29 4.06
CA GLU A 56 2.40 4.28 5.12
C GLU A 56 2.19 4.93 6.48
N LYS A 57 2.83 6.08 6.73
CA LYS A 57 2.73 6.76 8.02
C LYS A 57 1.33 7.32 8.30
N ASP A 58 0.69 7.91 7.31
CA ASP A 58 -0.56 8.66 7.50
C ASP A 58 -1.80 7.76 7.26
N TYR A 59 -1.70 6.79 6.35
CA TYR A 59 -2.83 5.97 5.91
C TYR A 59 -2.78 4.53 6.42
N ILE A 60 -1.65 4.05 6.95
CA ILE A 60 -1.51 2.71 7.53
C ILE A 60 -1.24 2.82 9.04
N ASP A 61 -2.12 2.19 9.81
CA ASP A 61 -1.99 2.01 11.23
C ASP A 61 -1.18 0.74 11.54
N PHE A 62 0.04 0.96 12.06
CA PHE A 62 0.96 -0.08 12.51
C PHE A 62 0.73 -0.53 13.96
N THR A 63 -0.40 -0.17 14.59
CA THR A 63 -0.72 -0.58 15.97
C THR A 63 -0.70 -2.10 16.16
N GLY A 64 -1.09 -2.88 15.14
CA GLY A 64 -1.00 -4.35 15.18
C GLY A 64 0.43 -4.85 15.33
N TRP A 65 1.38 -4.24 14.61
CA TRP A 65 2.80 -4.56 14.71
C TRP A 65 3.38 -4.22 16.09
N LYS A 66 3.02 -3.05 16.64
CA LYS A 66 3.46 -2.65 18.00
C LYS A 66 2.96 -3.63 19.06
N LEU A 67 1.70 -4.04 18.98
CA LEU A 67 1.11 -4.99 19.93
C LEU A 67 1.75 -6.37 19.83
N PHE A 68 2.02 -6.83 18.61
CA PHE A 68 2.76 -8.06 18.36
C PHE A 68 4.17 -8.02 18.96
N MET A 69 4.90 -6.91 18.76
CA MET A 69 6.23 -6.71 19.34
C MET A 69 6.20 -6.71 20.88
N ILE A 70 5.20 -6.08 21.51
CA ILE A 70 5.00 -6.11 22.96
C ILE A 70 4.74 -7.55 23.43
N PHE A 71 3.87 -8.29 22.74
CA PHE A 71 3.56 -9.69 23.05
C PHE A 71 4.81 -10.57 22.98
N VAL A 72 5.60 -10.47 21.91
CA VAL A 72 6.88 -11.18 21.76
C VAL A 72 7.86 -10.78 22.86
N GLY A 73 7.94 -9.49 23.20
CA GLY A 73 8.77 -9.00 24.30
C GLY A 73 8.38 -9.57 25.67
N LEU A 74 7.09 -9.69 25.95
CA LEU A 74 6.58 -10.30 27.18
C LEU A 74 6.94 -11.80 27.26
N LEU A 75 6.83 -12.52 26.14
CA LEU A 75 7.25 -13.93 26.06
C LEU A 75 8.75 -14.09 26.29
N MET A 76 9.58 -13.23 25.68
CA MET A 76 11.03 -13.21 25.89
C MET A 76 11.38 -12.95 27.36
N LEU A 77 10.72 -11.99 28.01
CA LEU A 77 10.92 -11.69 29.43
C LEU A 77 10.59 -12.91 30.30
N GLY A 78 9.49 -13.62 29.98
CA GLY A 78 9.14 -14.87 30.64
C GLY A 78 10.22 -15.96 30.52
N MET A 79 10.95 -15.99 29.40
CA MET A 79 12.09 -16.90 29.21
C MET A 79 13.29 -16.52 30.09
N PHE A 80 13.58 -15.23 30.25
CA PHE A 80 14.65 -14.76 31.14
C PHE A 80 14.33 -14.97 32.63
N ALA A 81 13.06 -15.07 33.00
CA ALA A 81 12.63 -15.37 34.37
C ALA A 81 12.76 -16.85 34.76
N GLN A 82 12.90 -17.76 33.79
CA GLN A 82 12.96 -19.22 34.02
C GLN A 82 14.06 -19.68 35.00
N PRO A 83 15.33 -19.23 34.91
CA PRO A 83 16.36 -19.67 35.85
C PRO A 83 16.04 -19.31 37.31
N PHE A 84 15.37 -18.18 37.56
CA PHE A 84 14.93 -17.79 38.90
C PHE A 84 13.81 -18.69 39.43
N LEU A 85 12.88 -19.10 38.56
CA LEU A 85 11.82 -20.05 38.90
C LEU A 85 12.38 -21.46 39.20
N LEU A 86 13.43 -21.89 38.50
CA LEU A 86 14.10 -23.16 38.76
C LEU A 86 14.80 -23.17 40.13
N ILE A 87 15.41 -22.05 40.54
CA ILE A 87 15.98 -21.90 41.89
C ILE A 87 14.88 -22.01 42.96
N GLY A 88 13.71 -21.39 42.72
CA GLY A 88 12.54 -21.54 43.60
C GLY A 88 12.01 -22.97 43.67
N GLY A 89 11.98 -23.68 42.54
CA GLY A 89 11.61 -25.10 42.47
C GLY A 89 12.55 -26.00 43.27
N ALA A 90 13.86 -25.71 43.28
CA ALA A 90 14.84 -26.45 44.08
C ALA A 90 14.62 -26.27 45.59
N LEU A 91 14.22 -25.09 46.05
CA LEU A 91 13.88 -24.84 47.46
C LEU A 91 12.59 -25.58 47.86
N LEU A 92 11.59 -25.65 46.98
CA LEU A 92 10.36 -26.41 47.20
C LEU A 92 10.60 -27.92 47.36
N ALA A 93 11.69 -28.46 46.79
CA ALA A 93 12.04 -29.87 46.93
C ALA A 93 12.33 -30.28 48.38
N MET A 94 12.70 -29.32 49.23
CA MET A 94 12.91 -29.56 50.67
C MET A 94 11.60 -29.79 51.43
N VAL A 95 10.47 -29.31 50.89
CA VAL A 95 9.13 -29.44 51.49
C VAL A 95 8.36 -30.60 50.84
N SER A 96 8.45 -30.73 49.52
CA SER A 96 7.79 -31.80 48.77
C SER A 96 8.54 -32.10 47.48
N PRO A 97 9.24 -33.25 47.40
CA PRO A 97 9.95 -33.66 46.20
C PRO A 97 9.02 -33.84 44.99
N LEU A 98 7.79 -34.31 45.22
CA LEU A 98 6.80 -34.52 44.17
C LEU A 98 6.34 -33.19 43.55
N LEU A 99 6.04 -32.19 44.38
CA LEU A 99 5.61 -30.88 43.91
C LEU A 99 6.75 -30.17 43.15
N ALA A 100 7.98 -30.32 43.62
CA ALA A 100 9.17 -29.77 42.96
C ALA A 100 9.46 -30.42 41.60
N ALA A 101 9.26 -31.74 41.48
CA ALA A 101 9.40 -32.43 40.20
C ALA A 101 8.37 -31.91 39.18
N ILE A 102 7.12 -31.70 39.59
CA ILE A 102 6.08 -31.15 38.72
C ILE A 102 6.41 -29.72 38.28
N THR A 103 6.85 -28.84 39.19
CA THR A 103 7.23 -27.47 38.83
C THR A 103 8.42 -27.43 37.88
N VAL A 104 9.46 -28.24 38.11
CA VAL A 104 10.62 -28.31 37.20
C VAL A 104 10.21 -28.78 35.81
N LEU A 105 9.37 -29.81 35.69
CA LEU A 105 8.88 -30.28 34.39
C LEU A 105 8.08 -29.21 33.66
N VAL A 106 7.15 -28.52 34.34
CA VAL A 106 6.34 -27.46 33.72
C VAL A 106 7.22 -26.29 33.28
N VAL A 107 8.10 -25.80 34.14
CA VAL A 107 9.01 -24.67 33.84
C VAL A 107 9.99 -25.05 32.72
N MET A 108 10.43 -26.30 32.65
CA MET A 108 11.34 -26.75 31.59
C MET A 108 10.62 -26.87 30.24
N TYR A 109 9.47 -27.52 30.15
CA TYR A 109 8.89 -27.90 28.86
C TYR A 109 7.91 -26.88 28.25
N LEU A 110 7.17 -26.14 29.08
CA LEU A 110 6.19 -25.15 28.61
C LEU A 110 6.79 -24.02 27.73
N PRO A 111 7.98 -23.45 27.99
CA PRO A 111 8.55 -22.40 27.15
C PRO A 111 8.95 -22.91 25.76
N TYR A 112 9.38 -24.16 25.61
CA TYR A 112 9.71 -24.72 24.29
C TYR A 112 8.48 -24.83 23.39
N ALA A 113 7.32 -25.19 23.95
CA ALA A 113 6.05 -25.18 23.23
C ALA A 113 5.63 -23.76 22.82
N ALA A 114 5.84 -22.77 23.70
CA ALA A 114 5.57 -21.36 23.39
C ALA A 114 6.49 -20.83 22.28
N ILE A 115 7.77 -21.18 22.29
CA ILE A 115 8.73 -20.79 21.23
C ILE A 115 8.32 -21.39 19.88
N LEU A 116 7.97 -22.67 19.84
CA LEU A 116 7.45 -23.32 18.62
C LEU A 116 6.20 -22.60 18.11
N GLY A 117 5.28 -22.25 18.99
CA GLY A 117 4.08 -21.47 18.65
C GLY A 117 4.42 -20.11 18.04
N VAL A 118 5.36 -19.37 18.63
CA VAL A 118 5.82 -18.07 18.10
C VAL A 118 6.49 -18.24 16.74
N ILE A 119 7.34 -19.24 16.55
CA ILE A 119 8.00 -19.51 15.27
C ILE A 119 6.97 -19.79 14.18
N VAL A 120 5.97 -20.63 14.45
CA VAL A 120 4.88 -20.91 13.51
C VAL A 120 4.10 -19.64 13.18
N LEU A 121 3.77 -18.83 14.19
CA LEU A 121 3.08 -17.55 13.99
C LEU A 121 3.92 -16.59 13.12
N MET A 122 5.23 -16.53 13.35
CA MET A 122 6.16 -15.71 12.58
C MET A 122 6.21 -16.14 11.11
N LEU A 123 6.25 -17.45 10.84
CA LEU A 123 6.24 -17.99 9.48
C LEU A 123 4.94 -17.67 8.72
N LEU A 124 3.79 -17.70 9.41
CA LEU A 124 2.51 -17.32 8.83
C LEU A 124 2.44 -15.82 8.52
N ILE A 125 2.99 -14.99 9.40
CA ILE A 125 3.03 -13.53 9.23
C ILE A 125 4.11 -13.12 8.22
N TRP A 126 5.16 -13.91 7.96
CA TRP A 126 6.26 -13.44 7.11
C TRP A 126 5.87 -13.19 5.64
N LYS A 127 4.90 -13.94 5.11
CA LYS A 127 4.43 -13.78 3.72
C LYS A 127 3.45 -12.62 3.51
N ASP A 128 2.55 -12.40 4.47
CA ASP A 128 1.45 -11.42 4.35
C ASP A 128 1.38 -10.45 5.54
N GLY A 129 2.45 -10.32 6.32
CA GLY A 129 2.42 -9.64 7.62
C GLY A 129 2.10 -8.15 7.54
N ALA A 130 2.53 -7.50 6.46
CA ALA A 130 2.13 -6.11 6.17
C ALA A 130 0.63 -5.99 5.88
N ARG A 131 -0.02 -7.03 5.33
CA ARG A 131 -1.47 -7.08 5.09
C ARG A 131 -2.26 -7.51 6.32
N ILE A 132 -1.70 -8.37 7.16
CA ILE A 132 -2.37 -8.93 8.36
C ILE A 132 -2.27 -7.98 9.55
N LEU A 133 -1.12 -7.31 9.73
CA LEU A 133 -0.85 -6.41 10.85
C LEU A 133 -0.95 -4.93 10.49
N GLY A 134 -0.91 -4.58 9.20
CA GLY A 134 -1.21 -3.25 8.70
C GLY A 134 -2.72 -3.05 8.62
N ARG A 135 -3.25 -2.15 9.45
CA ARG A 135 -4.67 -1.76 9.37
C ARG A 135 -4.76 -0.44 8.61
N TRP A 136 -5.80 -0.25 7.81
CA TRP A 136 -6.08 1.08 7.28
C TRP A 136 -6.39 2.04 8.43
N SER A 137 -5.74 3.20 8.45
CA SER A 137 -6.14 4.29 9.32
C SER A 137 -7.55 4.77 8.94
N LYS A 138 -8.21 5.58 9.80
CA LYS A 138 -9.53 6.12 9.47
C LYS A 138 -9.51 6.91 8.16
N GLU A 139 -8.46 7.70 7.97
CA GLU A 139 -8.23 8.49 6.76
C GLU A 139 -7.87 7.57 5.58
N GLY A 140 -7.08 6.52 5.81
CA GLY A 140 -6.75 5.51 4.81
C GLY A 140 -7.98 4.79 4.26
N ARG A 141 -8.92 4.41 5.14
CA ARG A 141 -10.20 3.82 4.72
C ARG A 141 -11.05 4.82 3.94
N LEU A 142 -11.10 6.08 4.35
CA LEU A 142 -11.83 7.09 3.62
C LEU A 142 -11.24 7.30 2.22
N LEU A 143 -9.91 7.35 2.10
CA LEU A 143 -9.21 7.47 0.83
C LEU A 143 -9.47 6.26 -0.07
N GLN A 144 -9.42 5.05 0.49
CA GLN A 144 -9.75 3.82 -0.25
C GLN A 144 -11.19 3.84 -0.77
N LEU A 145 -12.15 4.24 0.07
CA LEU A 145 -13.56 4.35 -0.33
C LEU A 145 -13.76 5.40 -1.40
N ARG A 146 -13.06 6.55 -1.33
CA ARG A 146 -13.08 7.58 -2.37
C ARG A 146 -12.56 7.04 -3.70
N TRP A 147 -11.45 6.33 -3.69
CA TRP A 147 -10.90 5.69 -4.90
C TRP A 147 -11.84 4.62 -5.47
N GLN A 148 -12.47 3.80 -4.63
CA GLN A 148 -13.47 2.83 -5.07
C GLN A 148 -14.73 3.49 -5.66
N ALA A 149 -15.21 4.57 -5.02
CA ALA A 149 -16.34 5.33 -5.54
C ALA A 149 -15.99 6.01 -6.86
N PHE A 150 -14.78 6.52 -7.00
CA PHE A 150 -14.27 7.09 -8.24
C PHE A 150 -14.12 6.05 -9.34
N GLU A 151 -13.59 4.86 -9.03
CA GLU A 151 -13.54 3.74 -9.97
C GLU A 151 -14.93 3.31 -10.44
N ARG A 152 -15.93 3.26 -9.53
CA ARG A 152 -17.32 2.99 -9.88
C ARG A 152 -17.90 4.09 -10.76
N TYR A 153 -17.67 5.35 -10.42
CA TYR A 153 -18.06 6.50 -11.24
C TYR A 153 -17.49 6.39 -12.66
N LEU A 154 -16.19 6.07 -12.80
CA LEU A 154 -15.51 5.82 -14.07
C LEU A 154 -15.96 4.56 -14.82
N LYS A 155 -16.74 3.69 -14.19
CA LYS A 155 -17.38 2.55 -14.88
C LYS A 155 -18.80 2.92 -15.28
N GLU A 156 -19.58 3.50 -14.37
CA GLU A 156 -21.02 3.74 -14.53
C GLU A 156 -21.35 4.97 -15.40
N GLN A 157 -20.63 6.09 -15.24
CA GLN A 157 -20.87 7.30 -16.04
C GLN A 157 -20.54 7.08 -17.52
N THR A 158 -19.50 6.29 -17.75
CA THR A 158 -19.00 5.89 -19.06
C THR A 158 -19.95 4.88 -19.73
N LEU A 159 -20.70 4.10 -18.94
CA LEU A 159 -21.75 3.19 -19.40
C LEU A 159 -23.09 3.88 -19.74
N THR A 160 -23.28 5.16 -19.41
CA THR A 160 -24.54 5.87 -19.68
C THR A 160 -24.41 6.71 -20.97
N PRO A 161 -25.12 6.36 -22.07
CA PRO A 161 -24.97 7.04 -23.35
C PRO A 161 -25.36 8.54 -23.32
N ASP A 162 -26.20 8.93 -22.36
CA ASP A 162 -26.78 10.28 -22.28
C ASP A 162 -25.90 11.31 -21.55
N LYS A 163 -24.82 10.87 -20.89
CA LYS A 163 -23.97 11.75 -20.09
C LYS A 163 -22.60 11.90 -20.76
N LYS A 164 -22.59 12.56 -21.91
CA LYS A 164 -21.35 12.92 -22.60
C LYS A 164 -20.56 13.88 -21.72
N ILE A 165 -19.30 13.54 -21.46
CA ILE A 165 -18.33 14.49 -20.94
C ILE A 165 -17.92 15.34 -22.14
N ASP A 166 -18.41 16.56 -22.21
CA ASP A 166 -18.26 17.44 -23.38
C ASP A 166 -16.85 18.04 -23.55
N ASP A 167 -15.93 17.79 -22.61
CA ASP A 167 -14.59 18.40 -22.61
C ASP A 167 -13.47 17.37 -22.87
N VAL A 168 -12.80 17.50 -24.02
CA VAL A 168 -11.63 16.71 -24.46
C VAL A 168 -10.49 16.78 -23.44
N ILE A 169 -10.31 17.92 -22.77
CA ILE A 169 -9.26 18.10 -21.76
C ILE A 169 -9.56 17.25 -20.51
N LEU A 170 -10.83 17.02 -20.19
CA LEU A 170 -11.22 16.18 -19.07
C LEU A 170 -10.95 14.70 -19.38
N TRP A 171 -11.19 14.27 -20.62
CA TRP A 171 -10.93 12.89 -21.05
C TRP A 171 -9.46 12.49 -20.94
N ASP A 172 -8.54 13.38 -21.31
CA ASP A 172 -7.10 13.10 -21.20
C ASP A 172 -6.69 12.80 -19.75
N LYS A 173 -7.16 13.63 -18.81
CA LYS A 173 -6.92 13.40 -17.37
C LYS A 173 -7.57 12.12 -16.87
N LEU A 174 -8.81 11.84 -17.27
CA LEU A 174 -9.54 10.64 -16.86
C LEU A 174 -8.91 9.36 -17.44
N LEU A 175 -8.30 9.42 -18.62
CA LEU A 175 -7.55 8.30 -19.21
C LEU A 175 -6.29 7.98 -18.41
N VAL A 176 -5.55 8.99 -17.94
CA VAL A 176 -4.40 8.79 -17.05
C VAL A 176 -4.82 8.12 -15.74
N TYR A 177 -5.95 8.53 -15.15
CA TYR A 177 -6.46 7.87 -13.94
C TYR A 177 -7.06 6.49 -14.21
N GLY A 178 -7.76 6.33 -15.34
CA GLY A 178 -8.36 5.08 -15.76
C GLY A 178 -7.33 4.01 -16.11
N THR A 179 -6.17 4.40 -16.64
CA THR A 179 -5.05 3.49 -16.89
C THR A 179 -4.43 3.04 -15.57
N ALA A 180 -4.23 3.95 -14.62
CA ALA A 180 -3.77 3.60 -13.27
C ALA A 180 -4.74 2.66 -12.53
N LEU A 181 -6.06 2.81 -12.76
CA LEU A 181 -7.10 1.95 -12.18
C LEU A 181 -7.39 0.67 -12.98
N GLY A 182 -6.80 0.48 -14.16
CA GLY A 182 -7.07 -0.68 -15.02
C GLY A 182 -8.46 -0.68 -15.69
N VAL A 183 -9.10 0.48 -15.82
CA VAL A 183 -10.41 0.67 -16.47
C VAL A 183 -10.34 1.45 -17.78
N ALA A 184 -9.15 1.83 -18.24
CA ALA A 184 -8.93 2.61 -19.47
C ALA A 184 -9.56 1.98 -20.72
N ASP A 185 -9.45 0.66 -20.89
CA ASP A 185 -10.00 -0.01 -22.08
C ASP A 185 -11.52 0.15 -22.20
N LYS A 186 -12.22 0.25 -21.06
CA LYS A 186 -13.67 0.48 -21.03
C LYS A 186 -14.00 1.91 -21.42
N ILE A 187 -13.21 2.85 -20.90
CA ILE A 187 -13.32 4.28 -21.20
C ILE A 187 -13.12 4.52 -22.71
N ILE A 188 -12.03 4.00 -23.28
CA ILE A 188 -11.69 4.21 -24.70
C ILE A 188 -12.78 3.66 -25.62
N LYS A 189 -13.26 2.43 -25.41
CA LYS A 189 -14.29 1.82 -26.25
C LYS A 189 -15.56 2.67 -26.32
N GLN A 190 -16.00 3.21 -25.19
CA GLN A 190 -17.23 4.02 -25.12
C GLN A 190 -17.06 5.42 -25.71
N THR A 191 -15.89 6.03 -25.53
CA THR A 191 -15.59 7.34 -26.12
C THR A 191 -15.45 7.24 -27.64
N TRP A 192 -14.76 6.22 -28.16
CA TRP A 192 -14.54 6.05 -29.60
C TRP A 192 -15.83 5.73 -30.36
N ASP A 193 -16.75 4.96 -29.77
CA ASP A 193 -18.05 4.64 -30.38
C ASP A 193 -18.99 5.87 -30.46
N SER A 194 -18.76 6.92 -29.65
CA SER A 194 -19.66 8.09 -29.55
C SER A 194 -19.15 9.38 -30.22
N HIS A 195 -17.85 9.48 -30.49
CA HIS A 195 -17.18 10.70 -31.00
C HIS A 195 -16.79 10.66 -32.50
N LEU A 196 -17.15 9.58 -33.21
CA LEU A 196 -16.91 9.39 -34.65
C LEU A 196 -17.29 10.58 -35.57
N PRO A 197 -18.34 11.40 -35.30
CA PRO A 197 -18.67 12.51 -36.20
C PRO A 197 -17.80 13.77 -36.02
N GLN A 198 -17.26 14.04 -34.82
CA GLN A 198 -16.67 15.35 -34.50
C GLN A 198 -15.15 15.38 -34.69
N VAL A 199 -14.44 14.31 -34.32
CA VAL A 199 -12.97 14.23 -34.46
C VAL A 199 -12.58 14.12 -35.94
N ALA A 200 -13.43 13.49 -36.77
CA ALA A 200 -13.21 13.40 -38.21
C ALA A 200 -13.33 14.76 -38.94
N GLU A 201 -14.12 15.71 -38.42
CA GLU A 201 -14.24 17.05 -38.99
C GLU A 201 -13.14 18.01 -38.52
N GLU A 202 -12.61 17.82 -37.30
CA GLU A 202 -11.57 18.69 -36.74
C GLU A 202 -10.17 18.35 -37.25
N VAL A 203 -9.90 17.09 -37.62
CA VAL A 203 -8.63 16.66 -38.27
C VAL A 203 -8.59 17.02 -39.77
N VAL A 204 -9.74 17.34 -40.37
CA VAL A 204 -9.88 17.75 -41.79
C VAL A 204 -9.91 19.29 -41.96
N LYS A 205 -9.83 20.06 -40.86
CA LYS A 205 -9.65 21.52 -40.87
C LYS A 205 -8.24 21.93 -40.45
#